data_AF-A0AA42CMR2-F1
#
_entry.id   AF-A0AA42CMR2-F1
#
_cell.length_a   1.000
_cell.length_b   1.000
_cell.length_c   1.000
_cell.angle_alpha   90.00
_cell.angle_beta   90.00
_cell.angle_gamma   90.00
#
_symmetry.space_group_name_H-M   'P 1'
#
loop_
_entity.id
_entity.type
_entity.pdbx_description
1 polymer ?
#
loop_
_entity_poly.entity_id
_entity_poly.type
_entity_poly.pdbx_seq_one_letter_code
_entity_poly.pdbx_strand_id
1 'polypeptide(L)'
;MPIRPEFKWLYPVDWPQLSAVIRFERAKGRCEICGRPHGQQVRHLGDGRWFDEELQTWRCGKGRGLPRLIAVDSDTIRLTKVVLATAHLDHDPSNNRPRNLKALCQRCHMLHDRDEHRRQRWLTLRMRKALGDLFSGPYRL
;
A
#
# COMPACT_ATOMS: atom_id res chain seq x y z
N MET A 1 4.49 -3.69 -3.92
CA MET A 1 4.87 -5.10 -3.72
C MET A 1 5.18 -5.69 -5.09
N PRO A 2 6.26 -6.48 -5.26
CA PRO A 2 6.50 -7.16 -6.53
C PRO A 2 5.39 -8.18 -6.80
N ILE A 3 4.96 -8.29 -8.06
CA ILE A 3 3.96 -9.29 -8.46
C ILE A 3 4.63 -10.66 -8.44
N ARG A 4 4.02 -11.60 -7.69
CA ARG A 4 4.51 -12.98 -7.62
C ARG A 4 4.43 -13.62 -9.01
N PRO A 5 5.49 -14.32 -9.49
CA PRO A 5 5.50 -14.92 -10.83
C PRO A 5 4.25 -15.74 -11.15
N GLU A 6 3.77 -16.53 -10.19
CA GLU A 6 2.59 -17.39 -10.31
C GLU A 6 1.27 -16.63 -10.55
N PHE A 7 1.22 -15.33 -10.29
CA PHE A 7 0.02 -14.49 -10.47
C PHE A 7 0.15 -13.49 -11.61
N LYS A 8 1.26 -13.46 -12.34
CA LYS A 8 1.47 -12.48 -13.42
C LYS A 8 0.39 -12.54 -14.50
N TRP A 9 -0.16 -13.72 -14.78
CA TRP A 9 -1.19 -13.92 -15.79
C TRP A 9 -2.56 -13.34 -15.42
N LEU A 10 -2.81 -13.01 -14.13
CA LEU A 10 -4.02 -12.30 -13.69
C LEU A 10 -4.00 -10.81 -14.07
N TYR A 11 -2.82 -10.30 -14.42
CA TYR A 11 -2.63 -8.92 -14.84
C TYR A 11 -2.65 -8.86 -16.37
N PRO A 12 -3.23 -7.80 -16.94
CA PRO A 12 -3.24 -7.64 -18.38
C PRO A 12 -1.82 -7.37 -18.90
N VAL A 13 -1.58 -7.63 -20.19
CA VAL A 13 -0.25 -7.48 -20.83
C VAL A 13 0.26 -6.05 -20.72
N ASP A 14 -0.64 -5.06 -20.74
CA ASP A 14 -0.37 -3.63 -20.62
C ASP A 14 -0.32 -3.13 -19.17
N TRP A 15 -0.21 -4.03 -18.18
CA TRP A 15 -0.14 -3.65 -16.77
C TRP A 15 0.92 -2.59 -16.45
N PRO A 16 2.16 -2.62 -17.00
CA PRO A 16 3.14 -1.56 -16.75
C PRO A 16 2.62 -0.17 -17.10
N GLN A 17 1.91 -0.05 -18.22
CA GLN A 17 1.31 1.19 -18.72
C GLN A 17 0.14 1.60 -17.84
N LEU A 18 -0.81 0.69 -17.58
CA LEU A 18 -1.96 0.95 -16.70
C LEU A 18 -1.50 1.42 -15.32
N SER A 19 -0.50 0.74 -14.74
CA SER A 19 0.08 1.11 -13.45
C SER A 19 0.78 2.47 -13.47
N ALA A 20 1.39 2.86 -14.59
CA ALA A 20 1.99 4.19 -14.76
C ALA A 20 0.90 5.27 -14.83
N VAL A 21 -0.18 5.05 -15.59
CA VAL A 21 -1.33 5.96 -15.67
C VAL A 21 -1.91 6.21 -14.28
N ILE A 22 -2.16 5.15 -13.49
CA ILE A 22 -2.70 5.30 -12.14
C ILE A 22 -1.75 6.10 -11.23
N ARG A 23 -0.45 5.79 -11.23
CA ARG A 23 0.53 6.39 -10.31
C ARG A 23 0.96 7.80 -10.68
N PHE A 24 1.16 8.09 -11.96
CA PHE A 24 1.84 9.29 -12.40
C PHE A 24 0.92 10.25 -13.16
N GLU A 25 -0.06 9.74 -13.90
CA GLU A 25 -1.01 10.59 -14.60
C GLU A 25 -2.20 10.98 -13.72
N ARG A 26 -2.89 10.01 -13.11
CA ARG A 26 -4.05 10.26 -12.26
C ARG A 26 -3.63 10.80 -10.90
N ALA A 27 -2.77 10.06 -10.21
CA ALA A 27 -2.35 10.40 -8.86
C ALA A 27 -1.23 11.45 -8.79
N LYS A 28 -0.74 11.93 -9.95
CA LYS A 28 0.31 12.95 -10.08
C LYS A 28 1.58 12.62 -9.28
N GLY A 29 1.93 11.33 -9.20
CA GLY A 29 3.09 10.87 -8.45
C GLY A 29 2.93 11.00 -6.94
N ARG A 30 1.72 11.11 -6.40
CA ARG A 30 1.45 11.19 -4.97
C ARG A 30 0.59 10.04 -4.49
N CYS A 31 0.79 9.61 -3.24
CA CYS A 31 -0.08 8.62 -2.61
C CYS A 31 -1.50 9.18 -2.47
N GLU A 32 -2.51 8.49 -3.01
CA GLU A 32 -3.93 8.89 -2.95
C GLU A 32 -4.58 8.70 -1.57
N ILE A 33 -3.79 8.37 -0.53
CA ILE A 33 -4.23 8.33 0.87
C ILE A 33 -3.52 9.39 1.70
N CYS A 34 -2.18 9.40 1.67
CA CYS A 34 -1.40 10.23 2.59
C CYS A 34 -0.68 11.41 1.92
N GLY A 35 -0.67 11.49 0.59
CA GLY A 35 -0.05 12.58 -0.17
C GLY A 35 1.47 12.49 -0.36
N ARG A 36 2.15 11.49 0.22
CA ARG A 36 3.61 11.34 0.07
C ARG A 36 4.02 11.25 -1.41
N PRO A 37 4.98 12.06 -1.86
CA PRO A 37 5.43 12.09 -3.25
C PRO A 37 6.34 10.90 -3.59
N HIS A 38 6.20 10.35 -4.79
CA HIS A 38 7.03 9.26 -5.31
C HIS A 38 8.50 9.69 -5.47
N GLY A 39 9.43 8.77 -5.19
CA GLY A 39 10.86 8.97 -5.41
C GLY A 39 11.58 9.81 -4.36
N GLN A 40 10.84 10.63 -3.60
CA GLN A 40 11.37 11.52 -2.59
C GLN A 40 11.73 10.80 -1.29
N GLN A 41 12.71 11.34 -0.56
CA GLN A 41 13.01 10.94 0.81
C GLN A 41 12.13 11.73 1.77
N VAL A 42 11.35 11.03 2.60
CA VAL A 42 10.40 11.66 3.52
C VAL A 42 10.78 11.37 4.96
N ARG A 43 10.87 12.43 5.77
CA ARG A 43 11.00 12.36 7.24
C ARG A 43 9.67 11.95 7.87
N HIS A 44 9.68 10.98 8.76
CA HIS A 44 8.47 10.48 9.42
C HIS A 44 8.73 9.91 10.82
N LEU A 45 7.69 9.87 11.65
CA LEU A 45 7.78 9.42 13.05
C LEU A 45 7.52 7.92 13.24
N GLY A 46 7.13 7.22 12.17
CA GLY A 46 6.86 5.77 12.19
C GLY A 46 5.39 5.42 12.47
N ASP A 47 4.65 6.27 13.19
CA ASP A 47 3.19 6.14 13.36
C ASP A 47 2.38 6.51 12.09
N GLY A 48 3.05 7.16 11.14
CA GLY A 48 2.49 7.61 9.87
C GLY A 48 2.53 9.12 9.67
N ARG A 49 2.77 9.89 10.74
CA ARG A 49 3.06 11.32 10.60
C ARG A 49 4.33 11.51 9.79
N TRP A 50 4.31 12.48 8.89
CA TRP A 50 5.42 12.77 7.98
C TRP A 50 5.52 14.25 7.66
N PHE A 51 6.73 14.71 7.39
CA PHE A 51 6.99 16.11 7.06
C PHE A 51 6.84 16.33 5.55
N ASP A 52 5.93 17.22 5.19
CA ASP A 52 5.74 17.72 3.83
C ASP A 52 6.67 18.91 3.59
N GLU A 53 7.71 18.70 2.79
CA GLU A 53 8.71 19.73 2.48
C GLU A 53 8.17 20.83 1.57
N GLU A 54 7.14 20.57 0.77
CA GLU A 54 6.58 21.61 -0.11
C GLU A 54 5.75 22.62 0.69
N LEU A 55 4.99 22.13 1.66
CA LEU A 55 4.13 22.97 2.51
C LEU A 55 4.77 23.33 3.85
N GLN A 56 6.01 22.92 4.08
CA GLN A 56 6.75 23.12 5.34
C GLN A 56 5.90 22.77 6.57
N THR A 57 5.14 21.69 6.46
CA THR A 57 4.19 21.28 7.50
C THR A 57 4.22 19.78 7.69
N TRP A 58 3.90 19.34 8.89
CA TRP A 58 3.69 17.93 9.11
C TRP A 58 2.27 17.51 8.73
N ARG A 59 2.14 16.28 8.26
CA ARG A 59 0.87 15.66 7.93
C ARG A 59 0.66 14.40 8.73
N CYS A 60 -0.59 14.09 9.01
CA CYS A 60 -0.96 12.81 9.61
C CYS A 60 -0.87 11.66 8.59
N GLY A 61 -1.06 10.42 9.07
CA GLY A 61 -1.05 9.24 8.20
C GLY A 61 -2.12 9.21 7.09
N LYS A 62 -3.11 10.11 7.15
CA LYS A 62 -4.15 10.34 6.12
C LYS A 62 -3.91 11.62 5.30
N GLY A 63 -2.74 12.23 5.40
CA GLY A 63 -2.36 13.40 4.60
C GLY A 63 -2.94 14.74 5.06
N ARG A 64 -3.71 14.80 6.15
CA ARG A 64 -4.19 16.09 6.69
C ARG A 64 -3.03 16.82 7.37
N GLY A 65 -2.92 18.13 7.12
CA GLY A 65 -1.94 19.00 7.77
C GLY A 65 -2.11 19.04 9.30
N LEU A 66 -1.01 19.16 10.01
CA LEU A 66 -0.90 19.27 11.46
C LEU A 66 -0.23 20.61 11.76
N PRO A 67 -1.01 21.68 12.02
CA PRO A 67 -0.47 23.04 12.22
C PRO A 67 0.49 23.14 13.41
N ARG A 68 0.32 22.25 14.40
CA ARG A 68 1.18 22.17 15.57
C ARG A 68 1.49 20.71 15.82
N LEU A 69 2.78 20.34 15.80
CA LEU A 69 3.19 19.08 16.37
C LEU A 69 3.44 19.23 17.85
N ILE A 70 2.97 18.24 18.61
CA ILE A 70 3.52 17.96 19.92
C ILE A 70 5.02 17.75 19.72
N ALA A 71 5.84 18.38 20.57
CA ALA A 71 7.29 18.23 20.56
C ALA A 71 7.64 16.75 20.40
N VAL A 72 8.35 16.43 19.32
CA VAL A 72 8.84 15.08 19.06
C VAL A 72 10.33 15.10 19.27
N ASP A 73 10.82 14.10 19.99
CA ASP A 73 12.24 13.87 20.10
C ASP A 73 12.82 13.58 18.71
N SER A 74 13.91 14.27 18.36
CA SER A 74 14.56 14.16 17.05
C SER A 74 15.01 12.74 16.76
N ASP A 75 15.33 11.97 17.81
CA ASP A 75 15.77 10.58 17.71
C ASP A 75 14.69 9.63 17.16
N THR A 76 13.43 10.08 17.13
CA THR A 76 12.33 9.29 16.56
C THR A 76 12.14 9.49 15.06
N ILE A 77 12.82 10.49 14.47
CA ILE A 77 12.65 10.84 13.05
C ILE A 77 13.40 9.83 12.19
N ARG A 78 12.65 9.15 11.32
CA ARG A 78 13.19 8.22 10.32
C ARG A 78 13.06 8.81 8.92
N LEU A 79 13.99 8.47 8.06
CA LEU A 79 13.99 8.86 6.65
C LEU A 79 13.69 7.63 5.78
N THR A 80 12.71 7.74 4.89
CA THR A 80 12.36 6.65 3.97
C THR A 80 12.15 7.18 2.56
N LYS A 81 12.77 6.52 1.56
CA LYS A 81 12.46 6.75 0.14
C LYS A 81 11.08 6.22 -0.20
N VAL A 82 10.20 7.09 -0.66
CA VAL A 82 8.82 6.76 -0.97
C VAL A 82 8.71 6.10 -2.32
N VAL A 83 8.18 4.88 -2.35
CA VAL A 83 7.83 4.18 -3.60
C VAL A 83 6.32 4.02 -3.68
N LEU A 84 5.74 4.35 -4.84
CA LEU A 84 4.32 4.16 -5.13
C LEU A 84 4.14 2.86 -5.91
N ALA A 85 3.12 2.12 -5.51
CA ALA A 85 2.61 0.95 -6.21
C ALA A 85 1.10 1.13 -6.45
N THR A 86 0.60 0.49 -7.50
CA THR A 86 -0.83 0.40 -7.78
C THR A 86 -1.40 -0.76 -6.98
N ALA A 87 -2.45 -0.51 -6.20
CA ALA A 87 -3.15 -1.48 -5.37
C ALA A 87 -4.58 -1.68 -5.87
N HIS A 88 -5.04 -2.94 -5.86
CA HIS A 88 -6.44 -3.30 -6.06
C HIS A 88 -7.20 -3.12 -4.75
N LEU A 89 -8.31 -2.37 -4.78
CA LEU A 89 -9.07 -2.02 -3.59
C LEU A 89 -9.85 -3.21 -3.01
N ASP A 90 -10.19 -4.19 -3.84
CA ASP A 90 -10.86 -5.44 -3.47
C ASP A 90 -9.90 -6.61 -3.23
N HIS A 91 -8.59 -6.38 -3.32
CA HIS A 91 -7.53 -7.40 -3.26
C HIS A 91 -7.60 -8.48 -4.36
N ASP A 92 -8.43 -8.30 -5.39
CA ASP A 92 -8.50 -9.20 -6.54
C ASP A 92 -7.61 -8.66 -7.68
N PRO A 93 -6.47 -9.31 -7.98
CA PRO A 93 -5.56 -8.85 -9.02
C PRO A 93 -6.15 -8.92 -10.45
N SER A 94 -7.25 -9.66 -10.65
CA SER A 94 -7.93 -9.75 -11.94
C SER A 94 -8.85 -8.54 -12.23
N ASN A 95 -9.30 -7.83 -11.19
CA ASN A 95 -10.20 -6.68 -11.33
C ASN A 95 -9.42 -5.38 -11.61
N ASN A 96 -9.01 -5.22 -12.88
CA ASN A 96 -8.17 -4.11 -13.34
C ASN A 96 -8.96 -2.84 -13.72
N ARG A 97 -10.21 -2.71 -13.29
CA ARG A 97 -11.03 -1.51 -13.58
C ARG A 97 -10.38 -0.28 -12.93
N PRO A 98 -10.25 0.87 -13.62
CA PRO A 98 -9.56 2.05 -13.06
C PRO A 98 -10.09 2.51 -11.69
N ARG A 99 -11.41 2.37 -11.45
CA ARG A 99 -12.05 2.69 -10.15
C ARG A 99 -11.64 1.77 -9.00
N ASN A 100 -11.17 0.56 -9.31
CA ASN A 100 -10.69 -0.42 -8.34
C ASN A 100 -9.19 -0.28 -8.05
N LEU A 101 -8.48 0.57 -8.82
CA LEU A 101 -7.05 0.76 -8.67
C LEU A 101 -6.75 2.03 -7.89
N LYS A 102 -5.72 2.00 -7.05
CA LYS A 102 -5.25 3.15 -6.27
C LYS A 102 -3.73 3.22 -6.20
N ALA A 103 -3.16 4.42 -6.35
CA ALA A 103 -1.74 4.68 -6.18
C ALA A 103 -1.43 4.86 -4.69
N LEU A 104 -0.75 3.88 -4.09
CA LEU A 104 -0.43 3.86 -2.66
C LEU A 104 1.08 3.82 -2.44
N CYS A 105 1.55 4.58 -1.43
CA CYS A 105 2.93 4.42 -0.95
C CYS A 105 3.10 3.14 -0.15
N GLN A 106 4.35 2.66 0.00
CA GLN A 106 4.68 1.44 0.76
C GLN A 106 3.90 1.31 2.07
N ARG A 107 3.86 2.35 2.90
CA ARG A 107 3.11 2.33 4.18
C ARG A 107 1.61 2.12 3.97
N CYS A 108 0.98 2.94 3.12
CA CYS A 108 -0.47 2.88 2.95
C CYS A 108 -0.90 1.59 2.27
N HIS A 109 -0.08 1.08 1.35
CA HIS A 109 -0.26 -0.21 0.71
C HIS A 109 -0.22 -1.36 1.74
N MET A 110 0.79 -1.37 2.62
CA MET A 110 0.90 -2.39 3.66
C MET A 110 -0.24 -2.34 4.68
N LEU A 111 -0.80 -1.16 4.95
CA LEU A 111 -1.98 -1.01 5.80
C LEU A 111 -3.25 -1.53 5.11
N HIS A 112 -3.42 -1.22 3.83
CA HIS A 112 -4.53 -1.73 3.01
C HIS A 112 -4.51 -3.27 2.98
N ASP A 113 -3.36 -3.88 2.71
CA ASP A 113 -3.25 -5.34 2.59
C ASP A 113 -3.18 -6.08 3.94
N ARG A 114 -3.22 -5.39 5.08
CA ARG A 114 -2.92 -5.99 6.39
C ARG A 114 -3.81 -7.20 6.70
N ASP A 115 -5.12 -7.03 6.52
CA ASP A 115 -6.09 -8.05 6.90
C ASP A 115 -6.11 -9.20 5.90
N GLU A 116 -5.96 -8.92 4.60
CA GLU A 116 -5.83 -9.96 3.58
C GLU A 116 -4.53 -10.76 3.77
N HIS A 117 -3.40 -10.11 4.05
CA HIS A 117 -2.16 -10.81 4.40
C HIS A 117 -2.33 -11.68 5.66
N ARG A 118 -3.07 -11.21 6.67
CA ARG A 118 -3.36 -12.00 7.87
C ARG A 118 -4.20 -13.22 7.53
N ARG A 119 -5.26 -13.05 6.72
CA ARG A 119 -6.13 -14.13 6.23
C ARG A 119 -5.34 -15.16 5.44
N GLN A 120 -4.53 -14.73 4.47
CA GLN A 120 -3.69 -15.61 3.65
C GLN A 120 -2.68 -16.38 4.50
N ARG A 121 -1.94 -15.70 5.40
CA ARG A 121 -0.99 -16.37 6.31
C ARG A 121 -1.67 -17.44 7.14
N TRP A 122 -2.84 -17.14 7.69
CA TRP A 122 -3.63 -18.09 8.46
C TRP A 122 -4.08 -19.28 7.61
N LEU A 123 -4.58 -19.05 6.40
CA LEU A 123 -4.98 -20.11 5.47
C LEU A 123 -3.80 -21.00 5.11
N THR A 124 -2.66 -20.42 4.72
CA THR A 124 -1.43 -21.15 4.41
C THR A 124 -0.98 -22.02 5.58
N LEU A 125 -1.04 -21.52 6.82
CA LEU A 125 -0.68 -22.31 8.00
C LEU A 125 -1.62 -23.49 8.23
N ARG A 126 -2.92 -23.32 7.95
CA ARG A 126 -3.93 -24.39 8.09
C ARG A 126 -3.81 -25.45 6.99
N MET A 127 -3.55 -25.04 5.76
CA MET A 127 -3.35 -25.95 4.62
C MET A 127 -2.17 -26.92 4.84
N ARG A 128 -1.19 -26.56 5.68
CA ARG A 128 -0.10 -27.47 6.06
C ARG A 128 -0.54 -28.61 6.97
N LYS A 129 -1.70 -28.49 7.62
CA LYS A 129 -2.19 -29.45 8.63
C LYS A 129 -3.33 -30.32 8.12
N ALA A 130 -4.16 -29.79 7.21
CA ALA A 130 -5.33 -30.47 6.70
C ALA A 130 -5.74 -29.94 5.32
N LEU A 131 -6.50 -30.74 4.58
CA LEU A 131 -7.10 -30.38 3.28
C LEU A 131 -8.31 -29.42 3.43
N GLY A 132 -8.79 -29.18 4.64
CA GLY A 132 -9.94 -28.33 4.94
C GLY A 132 -10.22 -28.25 6.43
N ASP A 133 -11.24 -27.49 6.82
CA ASP A 133 -11.80 -27.51 8.17
C ASP A 133 -13.33 -27.55 8.15
N LEU A 134 -13.93 -27.89 9.30
CA LEU A 134 -15.37 -28.04 9.46
C LEU A 134 -16.17 -26.76 9.15
N PHE A 135 -15.57 -25.58 9.36
CA PHE A 135 -16.25 -24.29 9.18
C PHE A 135 -16.03 -23.70 7.78
N SER A 136 -14.81 -23.80 7.26
CA SER A 136 -14.42 -23.21 5.98
C SER A 136 -14.57 -24.17 4.80
N GLY A 137 -14.83 -25.46 5.08
CA GLY A 137 -14.84 -26.52 4.09
C GLY A 137 -13.43 -26.87 3.57
N PRO A 138 -13.32 -27.52 2.40
CA PRO A 138 -12.04 -27.83 1.78
C PRO A 138 -11.30 -26.54 1.40
N TYR A 139 -10.02 -26.44 1.76
CA TYR A 139 -9.16 -25.36 1.31
C TYR A 139 -8.84 -25.57 -0.17
N ARG A 140 -9.27 -24.63 -1.01
CA ARG A 140 -8.95 -24.65 -2.44
C ARG A 140 -7.52 -24.15 -2.66
N LEU A 141 -6.78 -24.86 -3.50
CA LEU A 141 -5.45 -24.47 -4.00
C LEU A 141 -5.54 -23.31 -4.97
#